data_AF-W6YLV4-F1
#
_entry.id   AF-W6YLV4-F1
#
_cell.length_a   1.000
_cell.length_b   1.000
_cell.length_c   1.000
_cell.angle_alpha   90.00
_cell.angle_beta   90.00
_cell.angle_gamma   90.00
#
_symmetry.space_group_name_H-M   'P 1'
#
loop_
_entity.id
_entity.type
_entity.pdbx_description
1 polymer ?
#
loop_
_entity_poly.entity_id
_entity_poly.type
_entity_poly.pdbx_seq_one_letter_code
_entity_poly.pdbx_strand_id
1 'polypeptide(L)'
;MAVQTDAQVAQLCRSAFEAEHFSNFREAFDRHGDAITALNRLADDARFLDRERKRDAHKQAKFHGKRREVLQPILSGHKTRLDVVLPSSFSAQESLTKLINGLPCLSFDEMLLSRSLKPLHDKMRPTVPQGTAINSKQIVASLLASSKGNSALIPTEIQHIFPLNKDGTHSVSFYTPLLDKAQPDITFHVYVSCENVFTSGRWYYFKVKDSSERQTLYVLQGLKRPRYQVTKTSLSRATEFTTPCVETVVTPVRSTGSSHDGAIGRQLTHFTCSSLPVIDKPDRTKHVKWQPRRMAWGGRNFVWKQGKGMLEKELCEVKREWPQPGSKTGKMLDETFEPIVHAQTKVAVKKTLVVTFGYGCGIDFLFRELVLASLLTSHLVQAFGHSS
;
A
#
# COMPACT_ATOMS: atom_id res chain seq x y z
N MET A 1 8.57 -18.03 39.41
CA MET A 1 9.12 -17.71 38.06
C MET A 1 8.72 -16.28 37.73
N ALA A 2 9.66 -15.45 37.26
CA ALA A 2 9.34 -14.07 36.87
C ALA A 2 8.35 -14.09 35.69
N VAL A 3 7.28 -13.29 35.78
CA VAL A 3 6.31 -13.13 34.70
C VAL A 3 7.01 -12.41 33.56
N GLN A 4 7.09 -13.04 32.38
CA GLN A 4 7.64 -12.39 31.20
C GLN A 4 6.72 -11.24 30.79
N THR A 5 7.32 -10.07 30.57
CA THR A 5 6.59 -8.90 30.07
C THR A 5 6.24 -9.06 28.60
N ASP A 6 5.16 -8.42 28.13
CA ASP A 6 4.77 -8.43 26.72
C ASP A 6 5.92 -8.02 25.78
N ALA A 7 6.75 -7.07 26.21
CA ALA A 7 7.94 -6.63 25.48
C ALA A 7 8.97 -7.75 25.29
N GLN A 8 9.13 -8.62 26.29
CA GLN A 8 10.02 -9.79 26.19
C GLN A 8 9.44 -10.84 25.26
N VAL A 9 8.12 -11.08 25.30
CA VAL A 9 7.44 -11.97 24.35
C VAL A 9 7.59 -11.46 22.92
N ALA A 10 7.44 -10.15 22.72
CA ALA A 10 7.63 -9.52 21.42
C ALA A 10 9.06 -9.69 20.88
N GLN A 11 10.05 -9.49 21.75
CA GLN A 11 11.45 -9.65 21.39
C GLN A 11 11.78 -11.11 21.03
N LEU A 12 11.21 -12.09 21.73
CA LEU A 12 11.35 -13.52 21.39
C LEU A 12 10.78 -13.80 20.00
N CYS A 13 9.55 -13.35 19.73
CA CYS A 13 8.94 -13.51 18.42
C CYS A 13 9.80 -12.91 17.30
N ARG A 14 10.33 -11.69 17.49
CA ARG A 14 11.21 -11.02 16.53
C ARG A 14 12.51 -11.80 16.28
N SER A 15 13.18 -12.20 17.36
CA SER A 15 14.47 -12.90 17.26
C SER A 15 14.39 -14.22 16.48
N ALA A 16 13.23 -14.90 16.50
CA ALA A 16 13.01 -16.10 15.72
C ALA A 16 13.10 -15.83 14.20
N PHE A 17 12.43 -14.78 13.71
CA PHE A 17 12.47 -14.42 12.29
C PHE A 17 13.82 -13.81 11.88
N GLU A 18 14.50 -13.09 12.78
CA GLU A 18 15.86 -12.62 12.53
C GLU A 18 16.81 -13.81 12.30
N ALA A 19 16.73 -14.85 13.13
CA ALA A 19 17.53 -16.06 12.95
C ALA A 19 17.21 -16.78 11.63
N GLU A 20 15.94 -16.85 11.21
CA GLU A 20 15.55 -17.39 9.89
C GLU A 20 16.16 -16.58 8.75
N HIS A 21 16.12 -15.24 8.84
CA HIS A 21 16.67 -14.33 7.84
C HIS A 21 18.18 -14.52 7.67
N PHE A 22 18.92 -14.71 8.76
CA PHE A 22 20.36 -15.01 8.73
C PHE A 22 20.68 -16.48 8.44
N SER A 23 19.69 -17.27 8.02
CA SER A 23 19.86 -18.71 7.72
C SER A 23 20.38 -19.53 8.91
N ASN A 24 20.25 -19.04 10.14
CA ASN A 24 20.56 -19.80 11.34
C ASN A 24 19.33 -20.63 11.75
N PHE A 25 19.02 -21.64 10.94
CA PHE A 25 17.76 -22.39 11.04
C PHE A 25 17.58 -23.15 12.37
N ARG A 26 18.69 -23.54 13.02
CA ARG A 26 18.64 -24.20 14.33
C ARG A 26 18.23 -23.21 15.41
N GLU A 27 18.90 -22.07 15.47
CA GLU A 27 18.50 -21.00 16.40
C GLU A 27 17.06 -20.55 16.12
N ALA A 28 16.68 -20.35 14.86
CA ALA A 28 15.32 -19.99 14.50
C ALA A 28 14.28 -20.98 15.05
N PHE A 29 14.52 -22.28 14.88
CA PHE A 29 13.63 -23.33 15.36
C PHE A 29 13.44 -23.31 16.88
N ASP A 30 14.54 -23.08 17.62
CA ASP A 30 14.53 -22.99 19.08
C ASP A 30 13.80 -21.71 19.53
N ARG A 31 14.11 -20.55 18.93
CA ARG A 31 13.45 -19.26 19.20
C ARG A 31 11.97 -19.28 18.89
N HIS A 32 11.54 -19.97 17.82
CA HIS A 32 10.11 -20.20 17.57
C HIS A 32 9.47 -21.05 18.68
N GLY A 33 10.19 -22.03 19.24
CA GLY A 33 9.75 -22.80 20.40
C GLY A 33 9.54 -21.93 21.63
N ASP A 34 10.54 -21.12 21.97
CA ASP A 34 10.49 -20.18 23.10
C ASP A 34 9.33 -19.19 22.96
N ALA A 35 9.13 -18.65 21.75
CA ALA A 35 8.02 -17.74 21.44
C ALA A 35 6.65 -18.41 21.65
N ILE A 36 6.48 -19.68 21.23
CA ILE A 36 5.23 -20.43 21.45
C ILE A 36 4.97 -20.60 22.95
N THR A 37 5.98 -20.99 23.73
CA THR A 37 5.86 -21.15 25.17
C THR A 37 5.51 -19.84 25.86
N ALA A 38 6.15 -18.73 25.46
CA ALA A 38 5.89 -17.41 25.99
C ALA A 38 4.47 -16.90 25.64
N LEU A 39 4.02 -17.08 24.39
CA LEU A 39 2.68 -16.69 23.93
C LEU A 39 1.57 -17.49 24.62
N ASN A 40 1.76 -18.79 24.83
CA ASN A 40 0.78 -19.61 25.56
C ASN A 40 0.71 -19.20 27.04
N ARG A 41 1.85 -18.94 27.69
CA ARG A 41 1.86 -18.39 29.05
C ARG A 41 1.14 -17.04 29.13
N LEU A 42 1.36 -16.18 28.14
CA LEU A 42 0.67 -14.88 28.05
C LEU A 42 -0.84 -15.05 27.87
N ALA A 43 -1.27 -16.02 27.06
CA ALA A 43 -2.68 -16.34 26.85
C ALA A 43 -3.38 -16.96 28.07
N ASP A 44 -2.61 -17.61 28.95
CA ASP A 44 -3.09 -18.27 30.17
C ASP A 44 -3.01 -17.39 31.42
N ASP A 45 -2.34 -16.22 31.37
CA ASP A 45 -2.30 -15.28 32.50
C ASP A 45 -3.71 -14.71 32.76
N ALA A 46 -4.27 -15.01 33.93
CA ALA A 46 -5.61 -14.58 34.34
C ALA A 46 -5.78 -13.05 34.46
N ARG A 47 -4.67 -12.29 34.52
CA ARG A 47 -4.70 -10.82 34.55
C ARG A 47 -4.93 -10.21 33.16
N PHE A 48 -4.80 -11.02 32.11
CA PHE A 48 -5.08 -10.65 30.74
C PHE A 48 -6.58 -10.82 30.43
N LEU A 49 -7.38 -9.82 30.78
CA LEU A 49 -8.86 -9.84 30.65
C LEU A 49 -9.39 -9.55 29.22
N ASP A 50 -8.52 -9.39 28.22
CA ASP A 50 -8.98 -9.12 26.86
C ASP A 50 -9.05 -10.41 26.02
N ARG A 51 -10.28 -10.84 25.73
CA ARG A 51 -10.60 -11.99 24.86
C ARG A 51 -9.94 -11.85 23.48
N GLU A 52 -9.77 -10.63 22.99
CA GLU A 52 -9.11 -10.35 21.72
C GLU A 52 -7.60 -10.64 21.78
N ARG A 53 -6.90 -10.12 22.80
CA ARG A 53 -5.48 -10.39 23.02
C ARG A 53 -5.18 -11.88 23.19
N LYS A 54 -6.01 -12.61 23.93
CA LYS A 54 -5.88 -14.07 24.09
C LYS A 54 -6.02 -14.80 22.76
N ARG A 55 -7.02 -14.42 21.95
CA ARG A 55 -7.24 -14.98 20.61
C ARG A 55 -6.03 -14.72 19.71
N ASP A 56 -5.47 -13.52 19.77
CA ASP A 56 -4.35 -13.14 18.91
C ASP A 56 -3.03 -13.79 19.36
N ALA A 57 -2.79 -13.96 20.66
CA ALA A 57 -1.67 -14.74 21.19
C ALA A 57 -1.73 -16.21 20.74
N HIS A 58 -2.89 -16.87 20.79
CA HIS A 58 -3.05 -18.24 20.29
C HIS A 58 -2.87 -18.35 18.77
N LYS A 59 -3.38 -17.39 18.00
CA LYS A 59 -3.13 -17.33 16.54
C LYS A 59 -1.64 -17.21 16.26
N GLN A 60 -0.94 -16.35 16.98
CA GLN A 60 0.49 -16.17 16.82
C GLN A 60 1.27 -17.43 17.23
N ALA A 61 0.91 -18.08 18.33
CA ALA A 61 1.52 -19.34 18.74
C ALA A 61 1.35 -20.44 17.67
N LYS A 62 0.15 -20.55 17.08
CA LYS A 62 -0.11 -21.47 15.96
C LYS A 62 0.73 -21.15 14.73
N PHE A 63 0.92 -19.86 14.43
CA PHE A 63 1.78 -19.41 13.33
C PHE A 63 3.24 -19.82 13.54
N HIS A 64 3.81 -19.56 14.72
CA HIS A 64 5.18 -20.01 15.06
C HIS A 64 5.29 -21.55 15.03
N GLY A 65 4.25 -22.28 15.43
CA GLY A 65 4.19 -23.74 15.31
C GLY A 65 4.31 -24.21 13.86
N LYS A 66 3.58 -23.58 12.93
CA LYS A 66 3.69 -23.88 11.49
C LYS A 66 5.07 -23.53 10.92
N ARG A 67 5.72 -22.47 11.40
CA ARG A 67 7.11 -22.16 11.00
C ARG A 67 8.09 -23.25 11.43
N ARG A 68 7.95 -23.80 12.64
CA ARG A 68 8.78 -24.94 13.09
C ARG A 68 8.60 -26.18 12.22
N GLU A 69 7.37 -26.51 11.83
CA GLU A 69 7.09 -27.62 10.91
C GLU A 69 7.82 -27.43 9.56
N VAL A 70 7.90 -26.19 9.06
CA VAL A 70 8.61 -25.84 7.81
C VAL A 70 10.14 -25.92 7.96
N LEU A 71 10.67 -25.57 9.13
CA LEU A 71 12.12 -25.63 9.42
C LEU A 71 12.62 -27.05 9.65
N GLN A 72 11.76 -27.97 10.09
CA GLN A 72 12.15 -29.32 10.49
C GLN A 72 12.78 -30.18 9.36
N PRO A 73 12.30 -30.15 8.10
CA PRO A 73 12.97 -30.79 6.97
C PRO A 73 14.39 -30.26 6.71
N ILE A 74 14.65 -28.98 7.00
CA ILE A 74 15.97 -28.37 6.81
C ILE A 74 16.93 -28.87 7.89
N LEU A 75 16.48 -28.88 9.14
CA LEU A 75 17.28 -29.36 10.27
C LEU A 75 17.60 -30.85 10.22
N SER A 76 16.73 -31.64 9.57
CA SER A 76 16.93 -33.07 9.36
C SER A 76 17.73 -33.40 8.09
N GLY A 77 18.19 -32.39 7.34
CA GLY A 77 18.99 -32.57 6.13
C GLY A 77 18.20 -33.02 4.89
N HIS A 78 16.87 -33.13 4.98
CA HIS A 78 16.01 -33.50 3.85
C HIS A 78 15.83 -32.36 2.84
N LYS A 79 16.16 -31.12 3.23
CA LYS A 79 16.03 -29.94 2.38
C LYS A 79 17.18 -28.96 2.63
N THR A 80 17.77 -28.44 1.56
CA THR A 80 18.91 -27.51 1.64
C THR A 80 18.49 -26.04 1.68
N ARG A 81 17.23 -25.73 1.37
CA ARG A 81 16.73 -24.36 1.23
C ARG A 81 15.27 -24.20 1.62
N LEU A 82 14.91 -23.03 2.14
CA LEU A 82 13.52 -22.64 2.36
C LEU A 82 12.91 -22.15 1.02
N ASP A 83 12.02 -22.94 0.43
CA ASP A 83 11.39 -22.64 -0.88
C ASP A 83 10.28 -21.58 -0.81
N VAL A 84 10.00 -21.01 0.37
CA VAL A 84 8.82 -20.16 0.58
C VAL A 84 9.19 -18.84 1.23
N VAL A 85 8.86 -17.77 0.50
CA VAL A 85 8.85 -16.37 0.91
C VAL A 85 8.06 -16.22 2.20
N LEU A 86 8.71 -15.62 3.20
CA LEU A 86 8.18 -15.33 4.52
C LEU A 86 7.14 -14.20 4.49
N PRO A 87 6.04 -14.29 5.27
CA PRO A 87 5.40 -13.09 5.81
C PRO A 87 6.48 -12.36 6.60
N SER A 88 6.73 -11.10 6.25
CA SER A 88 7.80 -10.33 6.87
C SER A 88 7.63 -10.29 8.39
N SER A 89 8.74 -10.15 9.12
CA SER A 89 8.80 -9.95 10.57
C SER A 89 7.85 -8.85 11.09
N PHE A 90 7.32 -7.98 10.21
CA PHE A 90 6.21 -7.06 10.45
C PHE A 90 4.95 -7.72 11.00
N SER A 91 4.51 -8.88 10.49
CA SER A 91 3.22 -9.47 10.93
C SER A 91 3.25 -9.88 12.41
N ALA A 92 4.40 -10.39 12.87
CA ALA A 92 4.62 -10.73 14.26
C ALA A 92 4.90 -9.49 15.13
N GLN A 93 5.70 -8.55 14.65
CA GLN A 93 6.06 -7.32 15.37
C GLN A 93 4.85 -6.40 15.56
N GLU A 94 4.04 -6.18 14.53
CA GLU A 94 2.92 -5.23 14.54
C GLU A 94 1.72 -5.74 15.37
N SER A 95 1.48 -7.06 15.38
CA SER A 95 0.48 -7.69 16.26
C SER A 95 0.86 -7.55 17.74
N LEU A 96 2.16 -7.59 18.05
CA LEU A 96 2.69 -7.38 19.40
C LEU A 96 2.76 -5.89 19.78
N THR A 97 3.07 -4.98 18.84
CA THR A 97 3.08 -3.53 19.08
C THR A 97 1.67 -2.99 19.37
N LYS A 98 0.63 -3.53 18.70
CA LYS A 98 -0.79 -3.25 19.03
C LYS A 98 -1.17 -3.73 20.44
N LEU A 99 -0.53 -4.79 20.92
CA LEU A 99 -0.74 -5.34 22.26
C LEU A 99 -0.11 -4.45 23.36
N ILE A 100 1.04 -3.83 23.04
CA ILE A 100 1.96 -3.33 24.07
C ILE A 100 1.76 -1.87 24.45
N ASN A 101 1.62 -0.88 23.53
CA ASN A 101 1.71 0.53 23.97
C ASN A 101 1.02 1.65 23.15
N GLY A 102 0.27 1.39 22.07
CA GLY A 102 -0.45 2.47 21.36
C GLY A 102 0.41 3.62 20.80
N LEU A 103 1.74 3.45 20.74
CA LEU A 103 2.70 4.42 20.19
C LEU A 103 3.32 3.88 18.90
N PRO A 104 3.64 4.76 17.92
CA PRO A 104 4.21 4.36 16.65
C PRO A 104 5.68 3.95 16.86
N CYS A 105 6.03 2.73 16.46
CA CYS A 105 7.43 2.29 16.41
C CYS A 105 7.91 2.27 14.95
N LEU A 106 9.17 2.67 14.77
CA LEU A 106 9.86 2.71 13.49
C LEU A 106 9.85 1.33 12.80
N SER A 107 9.56 1.36 11.50
CA SER A 107 9.57 0.22 10.58
C SER A 107 10.98 -0.39 10.44
N PHE A 108 11.08 -1.67 10.01
CA PHE A 108 12.39 -2.27 9.69
C PHE A 108 13.07 -1.54 8.53
N ASP A 109 12.29 -0.93 7.63
CA ASP A 109 12.78 -0.02 6.59
C ASP A 109 13.42 1.24 7.20
N GLU A 110 12.82 1.85 8.22
CA GLU A 110 13.43 2.96 8.97
C GLU A 110 14.66 2.52 9.78
N MET A 111 14.73 1.27 10.22
CA MET A 111 15.89 0.73 10.94
C MET A 111 17.06 0.40 9.99
N LEU A 112 16.77 -0.11 8.78
CA LEU A 112 17.73 -0.28 7.70
C LEU A 112 18.24 1.08 7.19
N LEU A 113 17.33 2.05 7.03
CA LEU A 113 17.69 3.44 6.71
C LEU A 113 18.53 4.07 7.83
N SER A 114 18.23 3.84 9.12
CA SER A 114 19.02 4.37 10.23
C SER A 114 20.45 3.82 10.29
N ARG A 115 20.68 2.59 9.80
CA ARG A 115 22.03 1.99 9.71
C ARG A 115 22.82 2.52 8.50
N SER A 116 22.14 2.75 7.37
CA SER A 116 22.73 3.39 6.19
C SER A 116 22.95 4.91 6.37
N LEU A 117 22.24 5.54 7.32
CA LEU A 117 22.33 6.97 7.64
C LEU A 117 23.25 7.30 8.82
N LYS A 118 23.80 6.31 9.53
CA LYS A 118 24.80 6.55 10.60
C LYS A 118 26.01 7.38 10.11
N PRO A 119 26.55 7.16 8.90
CA PRO A 119 27.61 8.02 8.34
C PRO A 119 27.14 9.43 7.97
N LEU A 120 25.83 9.65 7.80
CA LEU A 120 25.22 10.95 7.47
C LEU A 120 24.89 11.75 8.74
N HIS A 121 24.43 11.08 9.80
CA HIS A 121 24.04 11.72 11.06
C HIS A 121 25.26 12.24 11.85
N ASP A 122 26.43 11.60 11.70
CA ASP A 122 27.69 12.10 12.26
C ASP A 122 28.30 13.25 11.43
N LYS A 123 27.94 13.37 10.13
CA LYS A 123 28.38 14.46 9.24
C LYS A 123 27.46 15.68 9.23
N MET A 124 26.23 15.55 9.72
CA MET A 124 25.23 16.62 9.70
C MET A 124 24.83 17.14 11.09
N ARG A 125 25.68 17.02 12.12
CA ARG A 125 25.48 17.82 13.34
C ARG A 125 25.73 19.30 13.02
N PRO A 126 24.70 20.17 13.08
CA PRO A 126 24.94 21.60 13.10
C PRO A 126 25.36 21.96 14.54
N THR A 127 26.54 22.54 14.71
CA THR A 127 26.83 23.34 15.91
C THR A 127 25.93 24.58 15.88
N VAL A 128 24.79 24.51 16.56
CA VAL A 128 23.97 25.69 16.87
C VAL A 128 24.00 25.90 18.39
N PRO A 129 24.31 27.12 18.88
CA PRO A 129 24.36 27.41 20.30
C PRO A 129 23.00 27.24 20.95
N GLN A 130 22.98 26.74 22.19
CA GLN A 130 21.78 26.67 23.00
C GLN A 130 21.19 28.07 23.22
N GLY A 131 19.91 28.22 22.88
CA GLY A 131 19.10 29.35 23.35
C GLY A 131 18.32 30.09 22.27
N THR A 132 17.23 29.51 21.78
CA THR A 132 16.00 30.23 21.37
C THR A 132 14.92 29.23 20.94
N ALA A 133 13.75 29.32 21.56
CA ALA A 133 12.60 28.46 21.25
C ALA A 133 11.97 28.89 19.92
N ILE A 134 11.96 27.98 18.93
CA ILE A 134 11.32 28.22 17.63
C ILE A 134 9.88 27.68 17.67
N ASN A 135 8.93 28.54 17.35
CA ASN A 135 7.50 28.26 17.33
C ASN A 135 7.13 27.40 16.12
N SER A 136 6.44 26.28 16.35
CA SER A 136 6.02 25.29 15.35
C SER A 136 5.21 25.86 14.17
N LYS A 137 4.59 27.04 14.33
CA LYS A 137 3.90 27.74 13.25
C LYS A 137 4.83 28.36 12.20
N GLN A 138 6.05 28.73 12.56
CA GLN A 138 7.02 29.30 11.61
C GLN A 138 7.61 28.23 10.69
N ILE A 139 7.82 27.01 11.20
CA ILE A 139 8.35 25.88 10.43
C ILE A 139 7.40 25.48 9.30
N VAL A 140 6.09 25.44 9.56
CA VAL A 140 5.06 25.10 8.57
C VAL A 140 4.92 26.19 7.50
N ALA A 141 5.04 27.47 7.89
CA ALA A 141 4.99 28.59 6.95
C ALA A 141 6.21 28.63 6.01
N SER A 142 7.42 28.31 6.52
CA SER A 142 8.63 28.20 5.69
C SER A 142 8.60 27.01 4.74
N LEU A 143 8.01 25.87 5.15
CA LEU A 143 7.87 24.68 4.29
C LEU A 143 6.87 24.90 3.14
N LEU A 144 5.77 25.63 3.39
CA LEU A 144 4.78 25.95 2.37
C LEU A 144 5.24 27.04 1.40
N ALA A 145 6.07 27.99 1.85
CA ALA A 145 6.65 29.02 0.97
C ALA A 145 7.68 28.46 -0.02
N SER A 146 8.40 27.39 0.35
CA SER A 146 9.41 26.74 -0.51
C SER A 146 8.82 25.83 -1.61
N SER A 147 7.49 25.60 -1.60
CA SER A 147 6.78 24.74 -2.57
C SER A 147 6.47 25.42 -3.91
N LYS A 148 6.69 26.73 -4.04
CA LYS A 148 6.49 27.44 -5.31
C LYS A 148 7.83 27.63 -6.01
N GLY A 149 8.26 26.63 -6.77
CA GLY A 149 9.28 26.84 -7.81
C GLY A 149 10.47 25.90 -7.84
N ASN A 150 10.55 24.86 -7.00
CA ASN A 150 11.66 23.90 -7.09
C ASN A 150 11.15 22.52 -7.48
N SER A 151 11.50 22.11 -8.71
CA SER A 151 11.64 20.69 -9.07
C SER A 151 12.44 20.02 -7.97
N ALA A 152 11.83 19.06 -7.26
CA ALA A 152 12.49 18.34 -6.19
C ALA A 152 13.77 17.70 -6.73
N LEU A 153 14.94 18.24 -6.32
CA LEU A 153 16.23 17.69 -6.69
C LEU A 153 16.34 16.30 -6.08
N ILE A 154 16.49 15.31 -6.96
CA ILE A 154 16.75 13.92 -6.60
C ILE A 154 18.05 13.88 -5.78
N PRO A 155 18.06 13.24 -4.60
CA PRO A 155 19.27 13.06 -3.78
C PRO A 155 20.43 12.51 -4.61
N THR A 156 21.61 13.11 -4.47
CA THR A 156 22.81 12.80 -5.27
C THR A 156 23.18 11.32 -5.22
N GLU A 157 22.85 10.62 -4.12
CA GLU A 157 23.13 9.20 -3.97
C GLU A 157 22.31 8.30 -4.88
N ILE A 158 21.19 8.75 -5.46
CA ILE A 158 20.34 7.96 -6.36
C ILE A 158 20.24 8.53 -7.78
N GLN A 159 20.96 9.63 -8.07
CA GLN A 159 21.00 10.24 -9.41
C GLN A 159 21.55 9.29 -10.48
N HIS A 160 22.45 8.37 -10.11
CA HIS A 160 23.00 7.37 -11.02
C HIS A 160 21.96 6.34 -11.52
N ILE A 161 20.79 6.25 -10.86
CA ILE A 161 19.68 5.37 -11.25
C ILE A 161 18.78 6.07 -12.29
N PHE A 162 18.86 7.40 -12.41
CA PHE A 162 18.04 8.22 -13.33
C PHE A 162 18.93 9.17 -14.14
N PRO A 163 19.71 8.66 -15.12
CA PRO A 163 20.58 9.52 -15.94
C PRO A 163 19.76 10.56 -16.72
N LEU A 164 20.19 11.81 -16.63
CA LEU A 164 19.67 12.93 -17.43
C LEU A 164 20.33 12.90 -18.82
N ASN A 165 19.58 13.21 -19.87
CA ASN A 165 20.15 13.51 -21.19
C ASN A 165 20.86 14.88 -21.16
N LYS A 166 21.73 15.12 -22.14
CA LYS A 166 22.52 16.36 -22.27
C LYS A 166 21.67 17.63 -22.45
N ASP A 167 20.39 17.49 -22.77
CA ASP A 167 19.41 18.58 -22.96
C ASP A 167 18.57 18.86 -21.69
N GLY A 168 18.89 18.24 -20.56
CA GLY A 168 18.15 18.39 -19.31
C GLY A 168 16.81 17.63 -19.30
N THR A 169 16.51 16.85 -20.34
CA THR A 169 15.37 15.93 -20.34
C THR A 169 15.74 14.63 -19.65
N HIS A 170 14.77 14.04 -18.95
CA HIS A 170 14.93 12.72 -18.38
C HIS A 170 15.07 11.68 -19.50
N SER A 171 16.23 11.02 -19.59
CA SER A 171 16.43 9.79 -20.38
C SER A 171 15.83 8.60 -19.65
N VAL A 172 14.64 8.78 -19.08
CA VAL A 172 14.00 7.74 -18.31
C VAL A 172 13.36 6.83 -19.33
N SER A 173 14.01 5.70 -19.59
CA SER A 173 13.40 4.61 -20.32
C SER A 173 12.01 4.32 -19.73
N PHE A 174 11.10 3.92 -20.63
CA PHE A 174 9.80 3.31 -20.34
C PHE A 174 9.88 2.43 -19.09
N TYR A 175 8.82 2.43 -18.27
CA TYR A 175 8.80 1.78 -16.96
C TYR A 175 9.64 0.50 -16.95
N THR A 176 10.76 0.62 -16.22
CA THR A 176 11.83 -0.37 -16.01
C THR A 176 12.35 -1.07 -17.28
N PRO A 177 13.41 -0.58 -17.96
CA PRO A 177 14.13 -1.37 -18.98
C PRO A 177 14.81 -2.64 -18.41
N LEU A 178 14.76 -2.83 -17.09
CA LEU A 178 15.42 -3.93 -16.37
C LEU A 178 14.54 -5.17 -16.21
N LEU A 179 13.27 -5.14 -16.61
CA LEU A 179 12.38 -6.30 -16.55
C LEU A 179 12.17 -6.87 -17.94
N ASP A 180 12.30 -8.20 -18.03
CA ASP A 180 12.22 -8.93 -19.28
C ASP A 180 10.82 -8.79 -19.90
N LYS A 181 10.76 -8.20 -21.10
CA LYS A 181 9.52 -8.05 -21.88
C LYS A 181 8.91 -9.39 -22.26
N ALA A 182 9.65 -10.50 -22.16
CA ALA A 182 9.13 -11.83 -22.36
C ALA A 182 8.31 -12.35 -21.16
N GLN A 183 8.25 -11.64 -20.03
CA GLN A 183 7.42 -12.07 -18.91
C GLN A 183 5.92 -11.96 -19.25
N PRO A 184 5.12 -12.98 -18.89
CA PRO A 184 3.70 -13.01 -19.19
C PRO A 184 2.92 -12.02 -18.33
N ASP A 185 1.87 -11.41 -18.88
CA ASP A 185 1.02 -10.45 -18.17
C ASP A 185 0.43 -11.01 -16.87
N ILE A 186 0.27 -10.14 -15.86
CA ILE A 186 -0.45 -10.48 -14.63
C ILE A 186 -1.92 -10.14 -14.80
N THR A 187 -2.78 -11.13 -14.66
CA THR A 187 -4.23 -10.90 -14.64
C THR A 187 -4.81 -11.17 -13.26
N PHE A 188 -5.62 -10.24 -12.78
CA PHE A 188 -6.38 -10.33 -11.54
C PHE A 188 -7.89 -10.37 -11.80
N HIS A 189 -8.58 -11.16 -10.98
CA HIS A 189 -10.03 -11.29 -10.98
C HIS A 189 -10.59 -10.70 -9.69
N VAL A 190 -11.40 -9.66 -9.80
CA VAL A 190 -11.91 -8.91 -8.64
C VAL A 190 -13.38 -9.23 -8.41
N TYR A 191 -13.66 -9.74 -7.20
CA TYR A 191 -15.00 -10.07 -6.75
C TYR A 191 -15.49 -9.09 -5.71
N VAL A 192 -16.73 -8.65 -5.86
CA VAL A 192 -17.39 -7.76 -4.90
C VAL A 192 -18.26 -8.58 -3.95
N SER A 193 -18.11 -8.34 -2.67
CA SER A 193 -19.02 -8.83 -1.62
C SER A 193 -19.36 -7.68 -0.67
N CYS A 194 -20.48 -7.78 0.04
CA CYS A 194 -20.87 -6.77 1.01
C CYS A 194 -21.47 -7.40 2.26
N GLU A 195 -21.29 -6.70 3.38
CA GLU A 195 -21.81 -7.10 4.69
C GLU A 195 -22.57 -5.93 5.29
N ASN A 196 -23.79 -6.18 5.76
CA ASN A 196 -24.57 -5.17 6.46
C ASN A 196 -24.09 -5.10 7.91
N VAL A 197 -23.70 -3.91 8.36
CA VAL A 197 -23.47 -3.63 9.78
C VAL A 197 -24.71 -2.94 10.30
N PHE A 198 -25.38 -3.58 11.26
CA PHE A 198 -26.58 -3.02 11.87
C PHE A 198 -26.35 -1.55 12.26
N THR A 199 -27.29 -0.68 11.86
CA THR A 199 -27.33 0.80 12.03
C THR A 199 -26.18 1.63 11.47
N SER A 200 -25.02 1.04 11.19
CA SER A 200 -23.78 1.76 10.81
C SER A 200 -23.55 1.85 9.30
N GLY A 201 -24.19 1.00 8.50
CA GLY A 201 -24.10 1.01 7.04
C GLY A 201 -23.71 -0.34 6.45
N ARG A 202 -23.07 -0.32 5.29
CA ARG A 202 -22.66 -1.52 4.56
C ARG A 202 -21.16 -1.47 4.29
N TRP A 203 -20.44 -2.50 4.72
CA TRP A 203 -19.08 -2.74 4.28
C TRP A 203 -19.10 -3.36 2.90
N TYR A 204 -18.24 -2.85 2.02
CA TYR A 204 -17.96 -3.41 0.71
C TYR A 204 -16.55 -3.96 0.71
N TYR A 205 -16.38 -5.17 0.19
CA TYR A 205 -15.11 -5.86 0.06
C TYR A 205 -14.88 -6.27 -1.40
N PHE A 206 -13.78 -5.79 -1.96
CA PHE A 206 -13.30 -6.12 -3.29
C PHE A 206 -12.12 -7.07 -3.14
N LYS A 207 -12.36 -8.35 -3.39
CA LYS A 207 -11.37 -9.43 -3.26
C LYS A 207 -10.65 -9.60 -4.59
N VAL A 208 -9.38 -9.21 -4.63
CA VAL A 208 -8.50 -9.33 -5.79
C VAL A 208 -7.86 -10.71 -5.76
N LYS A 209 -8.17 -11.53 -6.75
CA LYS A 209 -7.63 -12.87 -6.90
C LYS A 209 -6.65 -12.96 -8.05
N ASP A 210 -5.77 -13.95 -7.99
CA ASP A 210 -4.91 -14.33 -9.10
C ASP A 210 -5.70 -14.87 -10.30
N SER A 211 -5.00 -15.15 -11.40
CA SER A 211 -5.60 -15.69 -12.64
C SER A 211 -6.24 -17.07 -12.45
N SER A 212 -5.84 -17.83 -11.42
CA SER A 212 -6.48 -19.11 -11.10
C SER A 212 -7.81 -18.96 -10.35
N GLU A 213 -8.15 -17.74 -9.90
CA GLU A 213 -9.33 -17.42 -9.06
C GLU A 213 -9.36 -18.16 -7.71
N ARG A 214 -8.29 -18.88 -7.34
CA ARG A 214 -8.22 -19.68 -6.11
C ARG A 214 -7.70 -18.87 -4.94
N GLN A 215 -6.71 -18.01 -5.18
CA GLN A 215 -6.03 -17.28 -4.12
C GLN A 215 -6.46 -15.82 -4.12
N THR A 216 -6.92 -15.33 -2.96
CA THR A 216 -7.12 -13.89 -2.77
C THR A 216 -5.76 -13.30 -2.36
N LEU A 217 -5.32 -12.29 -3.11
CA LEU A 217 -4.03 -11.62 -2.91
C LEU A 217 -4.21 -10.28 -2.20
N TYR A 218 -5.28 -9.55 -2.53
CA TYR A 218 -5.61 -8.27 -1.91
C TYR A 218 -7.09 -8.17 -1.59
N VAL A 219 -7.42 -7.37 -0.59
CA VAL A 219 -8.79 -7.01 -0.25
C VAL A 219 -8.86 -5.51 -0.09
N LEU A 220 -9.66 -4.84 -0.93
CA LEU A 220 -10.05 -3.45 -0.69
C LEU A 220 -11.35 -3.42 0.08
N GLN A 221 -11.39 -2.67 1.18
CA GLN A 221 -12.58 -2.45 1.98
C GLN A 221 -12.97 -0.98 2.06
N GLY A 222 -14.27 -0.72 2.11
CA GLY A 222 -14.82 0.62 2.30
C GLY A 222 -16.19 0.57 2.97
N LEU A 223 -16.43 1.48 3.92
CA LEU A 223 -17.70 1.60 4.62
C LEU A 223 -18.59 2.63 3.90
N LYS A 224 -19.76 2.19 3.45
CA LYS A 224 -20.82 3.08 2.99
C LYS A 224 -21.84 3.26 4.10
N ARG A 225 -21.86 4.43 4.74
CA ARG A 225 -22.91 4.78 5.70
C ARG A 225 -24.19 5.23 4.96
N PRO A 226 -25.38 5.05 5.56
CA PRO A 226 -26.63 5.58 4.99
C PRO A 226 -26.51 7.09 4.78
N ARG A 227 -26.93 7.61 3.61
CA ARG A 227 -26.90 9.06 3.26
C ARG A 227 -25.52 9.73 3.19
N TYR A 228 -24.43 9.05 3.55
CA TYR A 228 -23.07 9.59 3.43
C TYR A 228 -22.31 8.92 2.29
N GLN A 229 -21.44 9.66 1.62
CA GLN A 229 -20.53 9.06 0.64
C GLN A 229 -19.43 8.23 1.31
N VAL A 230 -18.79 7.36 0.53
CA VAL A 230 -17.58 6.67 0.98
C VAL A 230 -16.45 7.69 1.03
N THR A 231 -15.89 7.90 2.23
CA THR A 231 -14.84 8.90 2.50
C THR A 231 -13.44 8.28 2.53
N LYS A 232 -13.34 6.99 2.82
CA LYS A 232 -12.08 6.27 2.96
C LYS A 232 -12.23 4.83 2.50
N THR A 233 -11.19 4.30 1.87
CA THR A 233 -11.03 2.88 1.59
C THR A 233 -9.63 2.42 2.00
N SER A 234 -9.50 1.15 2.32
CA SER A 234 -8.25 0.54 2.73
C SER A 234 -8.00 -0.71 1.88
N LEU A 235 -6.89 -0.74 1.15
CA LEU A 235 -6.40 -1.92 0.46
C LEU A 235 -5.40 -2.62 1.38
N SER A 236 -5.62 -3.89 1.67
CA SER A 236 -4.71 -4.74 2.44
C SER A 236 -4.31 -5.96 1.63
N ARG A 237 -3.10 -6.46 1.83
CA ARG A 237 -2.71 -7.79 1.34
C ARG A 237 -3.51 -8.84 2.10
N ALA A 238 -3.91 -9.92 1.45
CA ALA A 238 -4.72 -10.97 2.07
C ALA A 238 -4.00 -11.67 3.23
N THR A 239 -2.67 -11.72 3.18
CA THR A 239 -1.80 -12.25 4.25
C THR A 239 -1.59 -11.27 5.40
N GLU A 240 -1.90 -9.98 5.22
CA GLU A 240 -1.61 -8.87 6.15
C GLU A 240 -2.87 -8.02 6.37
N PHE A 241 -4.01 -8.66 6.68
CA PHE A 241 -5.32 -7.99 6.69
C PHE A 241 -5.45 -6.87 7.74
N THR A 242 -4.63 -6.90 8.80
CA THR A 242 -4.67 -5.93 9.91
C THR A 242 -4.08 -4.57 9.57
N THR A 243 -3.35 -4.46 8.45
CA THR A 243 -2.60 -3.25 8.11
C THR A 243 -2.76 -2.98 6.61
N PRO A 244 -3.38 -1.85 6.22
CA PRO A 244 -3.52 -1.53 4.82
C PRO A 244 -2.17 -1.21 4.18
N CYS A 245 -1.91 -1.79 3.01
CA CYS A 245 -0.77 -1.39 2.18
C CYS A 245 -1.03 -0.05 1.47
N VAL A 246 -2.30 0.26 1.19
CA VAL A 246 -2.70 1.59 0.68
C VAL A 246 -3.98 2.04 1.36
N GLU A 247 -3.96 3.23 1.97
CA GLU A 247 -5.17 3.92 2.38
C GLU A 247 -5.52 5.00 1.37
N THR A 248 -6.77 5.03 0.92
CA THR A 248 -7.24 6.07 0.00
C THR A 248 -8.29 6.93 0.69
N VAL A 249 -8.01 8.23 0.78
CA VAL A 249 -8.99 9.25 1.17
C VAL A 249 -9.67 9.79 -0.07
N VAL A 250 -11.00 9.80 -0.01
CA VAL A 250 -11.88 10.19 -1.10
C VAL A 250 -12.39 11.61 -0.84
N THR A 251 -12.06 12.54 -1.74
CA THR A 251 -12.51 13.93 -1.59
C THR A 251 -14.04 13.99 -1.67
N PRO A 252 -14.71 14.60 -0.67
CA PRO A 252 -16.15 14.66 -0.64
C PRO A 252 -16.70 15.58 -1.73
N VAL A 253 -17.77 15.14 -2.40
CA VAL A 253 -18.59 16.01 -3.26
C VAL A 253 -19.84 16.43 -2.50
N ARG A 254 -20.37 17.62 -2.80
CA ARG A 254 -21.68 18.05 -2.29
C ARG A 254 -22.74 17.18 -2.93
N SER A 255 -23.48 16.44 -2.10
CA SER A 255 -24.60 15.62 -2.55
C SER A 255 -25.67 16.53 -3.13
N THR A 256 -26.09 16.27 -4.36
CA THR A 256 -27.30 16.86 -4.95
C THR A 256 -28.54 16.01 -4.63
N GLY A 257 -28.33 14.81 -4.07
CA GLY A 257 -29.40 13.84 -3.83
C GLY A 257 -29.74 13.03 -5.09
N SER A 258 -29.01 13.24 -6.19
CA SER A 258 -29.15 12.47 -7.41
C SER A 258 -28.31 11.20 -7.38
N SER A 259 -28.81 10.13 -8.00
CA SER A 259 -28.06 8.90 -8.23
C SER A 259 -26.81 9.12 -9.10
N HIS A 260 -26.78 10.21 -9.88
CA HIS A 260 -25.66 10.60 -10.73
C HIS A 260 -24.44 11.14 -9.97
N ASP A 261 -24.58 11.46 -8.68
CA ASP A 261 -23.46 11.94 -7.86
C ASP A 261 -22.31 10.91 -7.79
N GLY A 262 -22.62 9.61 -7.95
CA GLY A 262 -21.63 8.53 -8.05
C GLY A 262 -20.73 8.64 -9.27
N ALA A 263 -21.20 9.23 -10.37
CA ALA A 263 -20.43 9.41 -11.59
C ALA A 263 -19.50 10.64 -11.56
N ILE A 264 -19.66 11.53 -10.58
CA ILE A 264 -18.81 12.71 -10.44
C ILE A 264 -17.40 12.28 -10.01
N GLY A 265 -16.42 12.59 -10.88
CA GLY A 265 -15.01 12.37 -10.60
C GLY A 265 -14.55 13.23 -9.42
N ARG A 266 -13.82 12.62 -8.49
CA ARG A 266 -13.33 13.27 -7.26
C ARG A 266 -11.86 12.98 -7.05
N GLN A 267 -11.11 13.88 -6.40
CA GLN A 267 -9.71 13.62 -6.09
C GLN A 267 -9.59 12.46 -5.09
N LEU A 268 -8.66 11.56 -5.35
CA LEU A 268 -8.25 10.49 -4.45
C LEU A 268 -6.85 10.83 -3.93
N THR A 269 -6.66 10.67 -2.63
CA THR A 269 -5.35 10.86 -1.98
C THR A 269 -4.93 9.54 -1.38
N HIS A 270 -3.86 8.96 -1.91
CA HIS A 270 -3.36 7.65 -1.52
C HIS A 270 -2.20 7.81 -0.55
N PHE A 271 -2.28 7.10 0.57
CA PHE A 271 -1.24 6.97 1.57
C PHE A 271 -0.70 5.56 1.46
N THR A 272 0.57 5.44 1.10
CA THR A 272 1.30 4.16 1.04
C THR A 272 2.30 4.11 2.20
N CYS A 273 3.17 3.10 2.25
CA CYS A 273 4.31 3.11 3.17
C CYS A 273 5.33 4.24 2.87
N SER A 274 5.22 4.91 1.72
CA SER A 274 6.02 6.10 1.42
C SER A 274 5.57 7.33 2.23
N SER A 275 6.51 8.25 2.49
CA SER A 275 6.27 9.45 3.30
C SER A 275 5.42 10.52 2.62
N LEU A 276 5.23 10.45 1.30
CA LEU A 276 4.48 11.45 0.54
C LEU A 276 3.18 10.86 -0.03
N PRO A 277 2.02 11.54 0.18
CA PRO A 277 0.76 11.09 -0.37
C PRO A 277 0.75 11.24 -1.89
N VAL A 278 0.23 10.22 -2.58
CA VAL A 278 0.03 10.28 -4.03
C VAL A 278 -1.34 10.84 -4.33
N ILE A 279 -1.38 11.93 -5.11
CA ILE A 279 -2.61 12.58 -5.51
C ILE A 279 -3.03 12.07 -6.88
N ASP A 280 -4.17 11.39 -6.92
CA ASP A 280 -4.87 11.02 -8.14
C ASP A 280 -6.01 12.03 -8.36
N LYS A 281 -5.85 12.91 -9.34
CA LYS A 281 -6.75 14.04 -9.61
C LYS A 281 -7.48 13.87 -10.95
N PRO A 282 -8.80 14.10 -11.02
CA PRO A 282 -9.49 14.22 -12.31
C PRO A 282 -9.08 15.53 -13.00
N ASP A 283 -9.01 15.52 -14.35
CA ASP A 283 -8.70 16.75 -15.11
C ASP A 283 -9.79 17.83 -14.91
N ARG A 284 -11.04 17.40 -14.72
CA ARG A 284 -12.19 18.29 -14.55
C ARG A 284 -12.87 18.04 -13.21
N THR A 285 -12.85 19.04 -12.33
CA THR A 285 -13.46 18.96 -10.99
C THR A 285 -14.99 19.08 -10.98
N LYS A 286 -15.60 19.57 -12.07
CA LYS A 286 -17.07 19.80 -12.18
C LYS A 286 -17.79 18.87 -13.16
N HIS A 287 -17.10 17.89 -13.75
CA HIS A 287 -17.67 17.04 -14.80
C HIS A 287 -18.04 15.65 -14.26
N VAL A 288 -19.13 15.08 -14.79
CA VAL A 288 -19.74 13.79 -14.39
C VAL A 288 -18.93 12.58 -14.87
N LYS A 289 -17.65 12.74 -15.21
CA LYS A 289 -16.83 11.63 -15.71
C LYS A 289 -15.66 11.39 -14.78
N TRP A 290 -15.49 10.14 -14.37
CA TRP A 290 -14.36 9.73 -13.55
C TRP A 290 -13.04 9.83 -14.28
N GLN A 291 -13.02 9.71 -15.61
CA GLN A 291 -11.82 9.80 -16.45
C GLN A 291 -11.85 11.05 -17.34
N PRO A 292 -10.69 11.59 -17.74
CA PRO A 292 -9.32 11.17 -17.38
C PRO A 292 -8.88 11.61 -15.98
N ARG A 293 -7.92 10.87 -15.40
CA ARG A 293 -7.31 11.17 -14.09
C ARG A 293 -5.82 11.03 -14.11
N ARG A 294 -5.10 11.91 -13.43
CA ARG A 294 -3.65 11.96 -13.44
C ARG A 294 -3.08 11.72 -12.06
N MET A 295 -1.99 10.97 -12.00
CA MET A 295 -1.19 10.76 -10.80
C MET A 295 0.29 10.74 -11.14
N ALA A 296 1.13 11.05 -10.16
CA ALA A 296 2.57 10.97 -10.27
C ALA A 296 3.12 9.92 -9.30
N TRP A 297 4.06 9.09 -9.78
CA TRP A 297 4.71 8.05 -8.98
C TRP A 297 6.16 7.89 -9.43
N GLY A 298 7.10 7.88 -8.48
CA GLY A 298 8.52 7.67 -8.77
C GLY A 298 9.10 8.64 -9.81
N GLY A 299 8.66 9.91 -9.82
CA GLY A 299 9.08 10.92 -10.79
C GLY A 299 8.42 10.82 -12.18
N ARG A 300 7.48 9.89 -12.37
CA ARG A 300 6.76 9.66 -13.63
C ARG A 300 5.31 10.10 -13.53
N ASN A 301 4.71 10.42 -14.67
CA ASN A 301 3.32 10.85 -14.77
C ASN A 301 2.48 9.77 -15.46
N PHE A 302 1.30 9.51 -14.90
CA PHE A 302 0.38 8.51 -15.41
C PHE A 302 -1.01 9.12 -15.56
N VAL A 303 -1.74 8.64 -16.57
CA VAL A 303 -3.11 9.04 -16.82
C VAL A 303 -4.01 7.82 -16.99
N TRP A 304 -5.06 7.76 -16.19
CA TRP A 304 -6.17 6.86 -16.43
C TRP A 304 -7.03 7.42 -17.56
N LYS A 305 -7.32 6.58 -18.56
CA LYS A 305 -8.15 6.87 -19.72
C LYS A 305 -9.32 5.89 -19.80
N GLN A 306 -10.34 6.28 -20.54
CA GLN A 306 -11.38 5.35 -20.96
C GLN A 306 -10.81 4.50 -22.12
N GLY A 307 -10.92 3.18 -22.01
CA GLY A 307 -10.49 2.25 -23.05
C GLY A 307 -11.45 2.25 -24.24
N LYS A 308 -11.30 1.26 -25.13
CA LYS A 308 -12.14 1.13 -26.33
C LYS A 308 -13.61 0.84 -25.97
N GLY A 309 -13.84 0.05 -24.92
CA GLY A 309 -15.16 -0.27 -24.39
C GLY A 309 -15.69 0.75 -23.36
N MET A 310 -17.02 0.83 -23.23
CA MET A 310 -17.67 1.71 -22.25
C MET A 310 -17.25 1.42 -20.79
N LEU A 311 -16.95 0.16 -20.48
CA LEU A 311 -16.57 -0.34 -19.16
C LEU A 311 -15.07 -0.64 -19.04
N GLU A 312 -14.28 -0.18 -20.00
CA GLU A 312 -12.84 -0.37 -20.05
C GLU A 312 -12.11 0.87 -19.55
N LYS A 313 -11.08 0.64 -18.75
CA LYS A 313 -10.19 1.67 -18.23
C LYS A 313 -8.76 1.26 -18.52
N GLU A 314 -7.95 2.22 -18.94
CA GLU A 314 -6.55 2.01 -19.29
C GLU A 314 -5.68 2.98 -18.50
N LEU A 315 -4.58 2.49 -17.94
CA LEU A 315 -3.56 3.36 -17.35
C LEU A 315 -2.41 3.48 -18.35
N CYS A 316 -2.02 4.70 -18.67
CA CYS A 316 -0.92 4.97 -19.59
C CYS A 316 0.12 5.87 -18.93
N GLU A 317 1.40 5.62 -19.23
CA GLU A 317 2.48 6.55 -18.91
C GLU A 317 2.43 7.75 -19.88
N VAL A 318 2.58 8.96 -19.33
CA VAL A 318 2.49 10.23 -20.07
C VAL A 318 3.86 10.57 -20.64
N LYS A 319 3.96 10.69 -21.98
CA LYS A 319 5.13 11.23 -22.67
C LYS A 319 5.19 12.74 -22.54
N ARG A 320 4.05 13.37 -22.81
CA ARG A 320 3.90 14.82 -22.84
C ARG A 320 2.47 15.19 -22.48
N GLU A 321 2.29 16.28 -21.74
CA GLU A 321 0.98 16.85 -21.46
C GLU A 321 0.98 18.36 -21.64
N TRP A 322 -0.16 18.91 -22.06
CA TRP A 322 -0.34 20.36 -22.24
C TRP A 322 -1.81 20.75 -22.06
N PRO A 323 -2.11 22.00 -21.64
CA PRO A 323 -3.47 22.48 -21.58
C PRO A 323 -4.13 22.47 -22.97
N GLN A 324 -5.39 22.06 -23.05
CA GLN A 324 -6.14 22.17 -24.31
C GLN A 324 -6.32 23.65 -24.67
N PRO A 325 -5.91 24.09 -25.88
CA PRO A 325 -6.11 25.46 -26.33
C PRO A 325 -7.59 25.87 -26.25
N GLY A 326 -7.86 27.05 -25.67
CA GLY A 326 -9.21 27.59 -25.50
C GLY A 326 -10.04 26.96 -24.36
N SER A 327 -9.50 26.02 -23.58
CA SER A 327 -10.26 25.40 -22.49
C SER A 327 -10.28 26.25 -21.22
N LYS A 328 -11.48 26.65 -20.79
CA LYS A 328 -11.72 27.28 -19.47
C LYS A 328 -11.88 26.26 -18.32
N THR A 329 -11.86 24.96 -18.63
CA THR A 329 -12.21 23.88 -17.68
C THR A 329 -11.00 23.13 -17.14
N GLY A 330 -9.78 23.58 -17.47
CA GLY A 330 -8.55 22.90 -17.05
C GLY A 330 -8.31 21.57 -17.76
N LYS A 331 -8.97 21.33 -18.89
CA LYS A 331 -8.76 20.09 -19.67
C LYS A 331 -7.33 20.03 -20.18
N MET A 332 -6.68 18.90 -19.92
CA MET A 332 -5.36 18.59 -20.42
C MET A 332 -5.47 17.71 -21.67
N LEU A 333 -4.54 17.89 -22.60
CA LEU A 333 -4.23 16.97 -23.68
C LEU A 333 -2.93 16.26 -23.31
N ASP A 334 -2.75 15.07 -23.85
CA ASP A 334 -1.56 14.27 -23.59
C ASP A 334 -1.22 13.37 -24.76
N GLU A 335 0.07 13.11 -24.88
CA GLU A 335 0.63 12.01 -25.66
C GLU A 335 1.10 10.95 -24.65
N THR A 336 0.70 9.70 -24.87
CA THR A 336 1.02 8.59 -23.96
C THR A 336 1.77 7.47 -24.66
N PHE A 337 2.44 6.65 -23.86
CA PHE A 337 2.87 5.33 -24.31
C PHE A 337 1.68 4.37 -24.40
N GLU A 338 1.96 3.13 -24.80
CA GLU A 338 0.99 2.04 -24.75
C GLU A 338 0.47 1.84 -23.31
N PRO A 339 -0.78 1.40 -23.14
CA PRO A 339 -1.33 1.14 -21.82
C PRO A 339 -0.51 0.09 -21.07
N ILE A 340 -0.20 0.41 -19.82
CA ILE A 340 0.53 -0.47 -18.91
C ILE A 340 -0.43 -1.32 -18.07
N VAL A 341 -1.69 -0.88 -17.95
CA VAL A 341 -2.77 -1.61 -17.27
C VAL A 341 -4.05 -1.50 -18.07
N HIS A 342 -4.71 -2.64 -18.26
CA HIS A 342 -6.05 -2.74 -18.81
C HIS A 342 -7.01 -3.26 -17.74
N ALA A 343 -8.14 -2.58 -17.56
CA ALA A 343 -9.17 -3.00 -16.63
C ALA A 343 -10.52 -3.05 -17.33
N GLN A 344 -11.19 -4.21 -17.27
CA GLN A 344 -12.47 -4.45 -17.94
C GLN A 344 -13.49 -5.00 -16.94
N THR A 345 -14.64 -4.35 -16.85
CA THR A 345 -15.76 -4.87 -16.05
C THR A 345 -16.57 -5.85 -16.88
N LYS A 346 -16.57 -7.13 -16.50
CA LYS A 346 -17.41 -8.17 -17.11
C LYS A 346 -18.77 -8.22 -16.40
N VAL A 347 -19.85 -8.05 -17.16
CA VAL A 347 -21.25 -8.00 -16.66
C VAL A 347 -21.91 -9.39 -16.63
N ALA A 348 -21.14 -10.48 -16.72
CA ALA A 348 -21.67 -11.83 -16.56
C ALA A 348 -22.29 -12.03 -15.15
N VAL A 349 -22.89 -13.20 -14.91
CA VAL A 349 -23.67 -13.60 -13.71
C VAL A 349 -23.05 -13.19 -12.37
N LYS A 350 -21.72 -12.96 -12.33
CA LYS A 350 -21.03 -12.24 -11.25
C LYS A 350 -20.31 -11.03 -11.86
N LYS A 351 -20.71 -9.81 -11.49
CA LYS A 351 -20.01 -8.56 -11.85
C LYS A 351 -18.55 -8.68 -11.40
N THR A 352 -17.67 -9.01 -12.35
CA THR A 352 -16.26 -9.30 -12.09
C THR A 352 -15.44 -8.26 -12.82
N LEU A 353 -14.56 -7.57 -12.10
CA LEU A 353 -13.60 -6.67 -12.72
C LEU A 353 -12.32 -7.47 -12.99
N VAL A 354 -11.91 -7.52 -14.25
CA VAL A 354 -10.66 -8.16 -14.68
C VAL A 354 -9.63 -7.05 -14.86
N VAL A 355 -8.47 -7.19 -14.24
CA VAL A 355 -7.38 -6.21 -14.28
C VAL A 355 -6.12 -6.90 -14.76
N THR A 356 -5.58 -6.47 -15.89
CA THR A 356 -4.38 -7.03 -16.51
C THR A 356 -3.27 -5.99 -16.51
N PHE A 357 -2.14 -6.34 -15.93
CA PHE A 357 -0.91 -5.54 -15.91
C PHE A 357 0.04 -6.10 -16.97
N GLY A 358 0.52 -5.24 -17.88
CA GLY A 358 1.52 -5.61 -18.87
C GLY A 358 2.87 -5.84 -18.21
N TYR A 359 3.39 -7.07 -18.17
CA TYR A 359 4.64 -7.36 -17.44
C TYR A 359 5.87 -6.78 -18.12
N GLY A 360 5.82 -6.60 -19.45
CA GLY A 360 6.85 -5.87 -20.21
C GLY A 360 6.99 -4.39 -19.84
N CYS A 361 6.15 -3.90 -18.92
CA CYS A 361 6.25 -2.57 -18.32
C CYS A 361 6.93 -2.60 -16.95
N GLY A 362 7.38 -3.76 -16.46
CA GLY A 362 8.23 -3.88 -15.29
C GLY A 362 7.71 -3.24 -14.01
N ILE A 363 6.40 -3.35 -13.75
CA ILE A 363 5.68 -2.64 -12.69
C ILE A 363 6.12 -3.10 -11.30
N ASP A 364 6.62 -2.15 -10.50
CA ASP A 364 7.01 -2.39 -9.12
C ASP A 364 5.80 -2.77 -8.26
N PHE A 365 6.07 -3.57 -7.23
CA PHE A 365 5.02 -4.12 -6.38
C PHE A 365 4.18 -3.03 -5.69
N LEU A 366 4.80 -1.94 -5.23
CA LEU A 366 4.11 -0.85 -4.54
C LEU A 366 3.26 -0.03 -5.52
N PHE A 367 3.76 0.22 -6.73
CA PHE A 367 2.97 0.86 -7.78
C PHE A 367 1.76 0.03 -8.15
N ARG A 368 1.90 -1.30 -8.23
CA ARG A 368 0.77 -2.20 -8.46
C ARG A 368 -0.30 -2.07 -7.38
N GLU A 369 0.10 -2.01 -6.11
CA GLU A 369 -0.83 -1.81 -4.99
C GLU A 369 -1.53 -0.45 -5.08
N LEU A 370 -0.79 0.62 -5.40
CA LEU A 370 -1.34 1.95 -5.61
C LEU A 370 -2.37 1.96 -6.76
N VAL A 371 -2.03 1.36 -7.90
CA VAL A 371 -2.90 1.27 -9.07
C VAL A 371 -4.17 0.49 -8.76
N LEU A 372 -4.05 -0.65 -8.06
CA LEU A 372 -5.20 -1.41 -7.60
C LEU A 372 -6.05 -0.57 -6.65
N ALA A 373 -5.46 0.12 -5.68
CA ALA A 373 -6.21 0.99 -4.77
C ALA A 373 -6.96 2.10 -5.52
N SER A 374 -6.30 2.83 -6.42
CA SER A 374 -6.91 3.87 -7.27
C SER A 374 -8.09 3.32 -8.08
N LEU A 375 -7.87 2.23 -8.83
CA LEU A 375 -8.89 1.64 -9.68
C LEU A 375 -10.10 1.14 -8.88
N LEU A 376 -9.85 0.39 -7.82
CA LEU A 376 -10.90 -0.24 -7.02
C LEU A 376 -11.68 0.78 -6.18
N THR A 377 -11.02 1.77 -5.60
CA THR A 377 -11.71 2.89 -4.93
C THR A 377 -12.59 3.62 -5.92
N SER A 378 -12.11 3.92 -7.13
CA SER A 378 -12.93 4.57 -8.16
C SER A 378 -14.18 3.74 -8.50
N HIS A 379 -14.05 2.42 -8.61
CA HIS A 379 -15.15 1.53 -8.94
C HIS A 379 -16.16 1.40 -7.79
N LEU A 380 -15.68 1.27 -6.56
CA LEU A 380 -16.52 1.21 -5.36
C LEU A 380 -17.36 2.47 -5.24
N VAL A 381 -16.75 3.63 -5.43
CA VAL A 381 -17.45 4.90 -5.32
C VAL A 381 -18.42 5.12 -6.49
N GLN A 382 -18.07 4.71 -7.71
CA GLN A 382 -18.99 4.74 -8.87
C GLN A 382 -20.22 3.86 -8.65
N ALA A 383 -20.03 2.65 -8.13
CA ALA A 383 -21.09 1.67 -7.99
C ALA A 383 -21.95 1.86 -6.73
N PHE A 384 -21.34 2.34 -5.64
CA PHE A 384 -21.97 2.32 -4.31
C PHE A 384 -21.80 3.63 -3.52
N GLY A 385 -21.11 4.62 -4.08
CA GLY A 385 -20.70 5.82 -3.34
C GLY A 385 -21.83 6.77 -2.98
N HIS A 386 -23.00 6.66 -3.60
CA HIS A 386 -24.14 7.55 -3.35
C HIS A 386 -25.43 6.76 -3.11
N SER A 387 -26.36 7.39 -2.41
CA SER A 387 -27.66 6.79 -2.08
C SER A 387 -28.46 6.61 -3.37
N SER A 388 -28.89 5.38 -3.64
CA SER A 388 -30.10 5.11 -4.44
C SER A 388 -31.33 5.37 -3.59
#